data_AF-A0A2S0IB08-F1
#
_entry.id   AF-A0A2S0IB08-F1
#
_cell.length_a   1.000
_cell.length_b   1.000
_cell.length_c   1.000
_cell.angle_alpha   90.00
_cell.angle_beta   90.00
_cell.angle_gamma   90.00
#
_symmetry.space_group_name_H-M   'P 1'
#
loop_
_entity.id
_entity.type
_entity.pdbx_description
1 polymer ?
#
loop_
_entity_poly.entity_id
_entity_poly.type
_entity_poly.pdbx_seq_one_letter_code
_entity_poly.pdbx_strand_id
1 'polypeptide(L)'
;MGQFVSGRVVPATQTVAGVIEIATTAETGAATDDTRAVTPLKLGQFVSGRVVPATESVAGLIEIATTAETGAATDDTRAVTPLKLGQFVSGRVIPATEAAAGIARVATQAQTNAGTDDATIVTPKKLRFGFSMSLGNNGYLSFPSWLGGLILQWGRGTITLNNNTNPVYYTGSYAATLPIPFPNNIFGVFPTIGNTPNALDTISVAGMTTASVSFTGATSNEAAQAPNLYYLAIGN
;
A
#
# COMPACT_ATOMS: atom_id res chain seq x y z
N MET A 1 -7.35 -43.73 78.17
CA MET A 1 -6.91 -44.92 77.41
C MET A 1 -8.14 -45.81 77.24
N GLY A 2 -9.01 -45.47 76.28
CA GLY A 2 -10.21 -46.26 75.98
C GLY A 2 -9.84 -47.32 74.95
N GLN A 3 -9.75 -48.57 75.37
CA GLN A 3 -9.50 -49.72 74.50
C GLN A 3 -10.71 -49.92 73.60
N PHE A 4 -10.55 -49.74 72.29
CA PHE A 4 -11.56 -50.15 71.32
C PHE A 4 -11.73 -51.67 71.42
N VAL A 5 -12.95 -52.09 71.72
CA VAL A 5 -13.39 -53.48 71.76
C VAL A 5 -13.15 -54.11 70.38
N SER A 6 -12.67 -55.36 70.38
CA SER A 6 -12.35 -56.19 69.21
C SER A 6 -13.58 -56.53 68.35
N GLY A 7 -14.28 -55.52 67.83
CA GLY A 7 -15.11 -55.61 66.63
C GLY A 7 -14.23 -55.18 65.45
N ARG A 8 -14.20 -55.99 64.39
CA ARG A 8 -13.40 -55.82 63.18
C ARG A 8 -13.35 -54.35 62.73
N VAL A 9 -12.22 -53.67 62.97
CA VAL A 9 -11.95 -52.35 62.38
C VAL A 9 -11.93 -52.53 60.87
N VAL A 10 -12.87 -51.90 60.17
CA VAL A 10 -12.89 -51.92 58.70
C VAL A 10 -12.05 -50.77 58.17
N PRO A 11 -11.16 -51.02 57.18
CA PRO A 11 -10.44 -49.94 56.52
C PRO A 11 -11.44 -49.03 55.80
N ALA A 12 -11.16 -47.73 55.80
CA ALA A 12 -11.91 -46.81 54.96
C ALA A 12 -11.75 -47.18 53.48
N THR A 13 -12.84 -47.13 52.72
CA THR A 13 -12.83 -47.27 51.25
C THR A 13 -13.57 -46.08 50.62
N GLN A 14 -13.51 -45.97 49.29
CA GLN A 14 -14.27 -44.93 48.56
C GLN A 14 -15.80 -45.02 48.78
N THR A 15 -16.32 -46.18 49.23
CA THR A 15 -17.77 -46.42 49.42
C THR A 15 -18.15 -46.78 50.85
N VAL A 16 -17.19 -47.02 51.74
CA VAL A 16 -17.43 -47.48 53.11
C VAL A 16 -16.61 -46.64 54.09
N ALA A 17 -17.29 -46.01 55.05
CA ALA A 17 -16.62 -45.31 56.15
C ALA A 17 -15.84 -46.30 57.02
N GLY A 18 -14.65 -45.91 57.45
CA GLY A 18 -13.77 -46.77 58.25
C GLY A 18 -12.63 -45.98 58.88
N VAL A 19 -11.64 -46.70 59.39
CA VAL A 19 -10.40 -46.11 59.91
C VAL A 19 -9.39 -46.01 58.77
N ILE A 20 -8.63 -44.90 58.72
CA ILE A 20 -7.62 -44.65 57.69
C ILE A 20 -6.27 -44.31 58.35
N GLU A 21 -5.20 -44.83 57.77
CA GLU A 21 -3.84 -44.50 58.18
C GLU A 21 -3.38 -43.17 57.59
N ILE A 22 -2.45 -42.53 58.28
CA ILE A 22 -1.86 -41.26 57.85
C ILE A 22 -0.58 -41.56 57.04
N ALA A 23 -0.54 -41.15 55.77
CA ALA A 23 0.58 -41.42 54.86
C ALA A 23 1.89 -40.81 55.35
N THR A 24 3.04 -41.39 55.02
CA THR A 24 4.38 -40.79 55.19
C THR A 24 4.68 -39.77 54.08
N THR A 25 5.79 -39.05 54.18
CA THR A 25 6.26 -38.13 53.13
C THR A 25 6.69 -38.88 51.86
N ALA A 26 7.32 -40.05 52.01
CA ALA A 26 7.70 -40.92 50.90
C ALA A 26 6.46 -41.42 50.13
N GLU A 27 5.44 -41.87 50.85
CA GLU A 27 4.17 -42.32 50.26
C GLU A 27 3.42 -41.18 49.56
N THR A 28 3.38 -39.99 50.18
CA THR A 28 2.79 -38.79 49.56
C THR A 28 3.52 -38.39 48.28
N GLY A 29 4.86 -38.48 48.26
CA GLY A 29 5.70 -38.14 47.10
C GLY A 29 5.58 -39.13 45.94
N ALA A 30 5.42 -40.42 46.23
CA ALA A 30 5.21 -41.47 45.23
C ALA A 30 3.86 -41.33 44.51
N ALA A 31 2.84 -40.80 45.21
CA ALA A 31 1.51 -40.54 44.66
C ALA A 31 0.82 -41.78 44.03
N THR A 32 1.09 -42.97 44.57
CA THR A 32 0.51 -44.25 44.14
C THR A 32 -0.48 -44.84 45.14
N ASP A 33 -0.57 -44.28 46.34
CA ASP A 33 -1.36 -44.82 47.47
C ASP A 33 -2.72 -44.11 47.56
N ASP A 34 -3.80 -44.87 47.35
CA ASP A 34 -5.20 -44.43 47.50
C ASP A 34 -5.85 -44.92 48.82
N THR A 35 -5.04 -45.45 49.75
CA THR A 35 -5.52 -46.08 50.99
C THR A 35 -5.18 -45.30 52.26
N ARG A 36 -4.43 -44.20 52.15
CA ARG A 36 -3.96 -43.38 53.28
C ARG A 36 -4.30 -41.91 53.12
N ALA A 37 -4.51 -41.22 54.24
CA ALA A 37 -4.82 -39.79 54.27
C ALA A 37 -3.56 -38.90 54.34
N VAL A 38 -3.56 -37.81 53.58
CA VAL A 38 -2.52 -36.78 53.57
C VAL A 38 -2.80 -35.72 54.65
N THR A 39 -1.74 -35.21 55.30
CA THR A 39 -1.85 -34.10 56.28
C THR A 39 -1.37 -32.77 55.68
N PRO A 40 -1.75 -31.61 56.24
CA PRO A 40 -1.31 -30.31 55.73
C PRO A 40 0.21 -30.16 55.60
N LEU A 41 0.98 -30.72 56.54
CA LEU A 41 2.45 -30.72 56.48
C LEU A 41 2.97 -31.45 55.24
N LYS A 42 2.39 -32.61 54.91
CA LYS A 42 2.84 -33.46 53.79
C LYS A 42 2.43 -32.87 52.45
N LEU A 43 1.23 -32.30 52.37
CA LEU A 43 0.80 -31.53 51.20
C LEU A 43 1.72 -30.32 50.99
N GLY A 44 2.04 -29.58 52.06
CA GLY A 44 2.97 -28.45 51.99
C GLY A 44 4.37 -28.85 51.50
N GLN A 45 4.91 -29.97 51.98
CA GLN A 45 6.20 -30.49 51.54
C GLN A 45 6.18 -30.96 50.07
N PHE A 46 5.13 -31.68 49.66
CA PHE A 46 4.96 -32.14 48.29
C PHE A 46 4.86 -30.97 47.30
N VAL A 47 4.05 -29.95 47.63
CA VAL A 47 3.88 -28.76 46.80
C VAL A 47 5.17 -27.94 46.76
N SER A 48 5.80 -27.67 47.90
CA SER A 48 7.03 -26.85 47.96
C SER A 48 8.18 -27.47 47.17
N GLY A 49 8.28 -28.81 47.12
CA GLY A 49 9.28 -29.50 46.30
C GLY A 49 9.03 -29.43 44.79
N ARG A 50 7.83 -29.01 44.35
CA ARG A 50 7.44 -28.88 42.93
C ARG A 50 7.24 -27.43 42.49
N VAL A 51 7.26 -26.47 43.42
CA VAL A 51 7.30 -25.04 43.10
C VAL A 51 8.73 -24.68 42.69
N VAL A 52 9.03 -24.89 41.42
CA VAL A 52 10.29 -24.44 40.79
C VAL A 52 9.96 -23.34 39.77
N PRO A 53 10.85 -22.36 39.55
CA PRO A 53 10.72 -21.43 38.44
C PRO A 53 10.71 -22.16 37.11
N ALA A 54 9.85 -21.74 36.19
CA ALA A 54 9.87 -22.23 34.82
C ALA A 54 11.17 -21.81 34.11
N THR A 55 11.72 -22.71 33.30
CA THR A 55 12.81 -22.43 32.36
C THR A 55 12.47 -23.06 31.01
N GLU A 56 13.25 -22.79 29.96
CA GLU A 56 13.07 -23.46 28.66
C GLU A 56 13.14 -24.99 28.74
N SER A 57 13.84 -25.54 29.74
CA SER A 57 14.05 -26.98 29.91
C SER A 57 13.23 -27.63 31.02
N VAL A 58 12.65 -26.83 31.92
CA VAL A 58 11.95 -27.32 33.12
C VAL A 58 10.62 -26.60 33.27
N ALA A 59 9.53 -27.37 33.31
CA ALA A 59 8.21 -26.83 33.63
C ALA A 59 8.17 -26.34 35.08
N GLY A 60 7.55 -25.19 35.32
CA GLY A 60 7.48 -24.56 36.63
C GLY A 60 6.46 -23.42 36.67
N LEU A 61 6.48 -22.66 37.76
CA LEU A 61 5.70 -21.42 37.87
C LEU A 61 6.40 -20.29 37.12
N ILE A 62 5.63 -19.41 36.49
CA ILE A 62 6.14 -18.24 35.78
C ILE A 62 5.45 -16.96 36.28
N GLU A 63 6.24 -15.91 36.48
CA GLU A 63 5.72 -14.59 36.82
C GLU A 63 5.34 -13.81 35.55
N ILE A 64 4.32 -12.97 35.64
CA ILE A 64 3.94 -12.09 34.54
C ILE A 64 4.85 -10.87 34.51
N ALA A 65 5.53 -10.63 33.37
CA ALA A 65 6.38 -9.46 33.15
C ALA A 65 5.60 -8.15 33.30
N THR A 66 6.23 -7.11 33.84
CA THR A 66 5.73 -5.72 33.80
C THR A 66 5.84 -5.13 32.38
N THR A 67 5.23 -3.95 32.16
CA THR A 67 5.37 -3.22 30.88
C THR A 67 6.79 -2.76 30.62
N ALA A 68 7.53 -2.35 31.67
CA ALA A 68 8.93 -1.96 31.57
C ALA A 68 9.82 -3.15 31.15
N GLU A 69 9.62 -4.32 31.76
CA GLU A 69 10.36 -5.54 31.42
C GLU A 69 10.05 -6.00 29.99
N THR A 70 8.77 -6.00 29.60
CA THR A 70 8.35 -6.32 28.21
C THR A 70 9.01 -5.36 27.20
N GLY A 71 9.11 -4.07 27.54
CA GLY A 71 9.74 -3.06 26.69
C GLY A 71 11.25 -3.21 26.54
N ALA A 72 11.95 -3.61 27.62
CA ALA A 72 13.39 -3.87 27.64
C ALA A 72 13.76 -5.12 26.85
N ALA A 73 12.89 -6.14 26.85
CA ALA A 73 13.07 -7.41 26.12
C ALA A 73 14.40 -8.13 26.46
N THR A 74 14.80 -8.08 27.74
CA THR A 74 16.03 -8.71 28.24
C THR A 74 15.78 -9.90 29.16
N ASP A 75 14.54 -10.06 29.65
CA ASP A 75 14.16 -11.10 30.60
C ASP A 75 13.46 -12.27 29.88
N ASP A 76 14.05 -13.45 30.00
CA ASP A 76 13.58 -14.70 29.39
C ASP A 76 12.83 -15.61 30.37
N THR A 77 12.62 -15.16 31.61
CA THR A 77 12.03 -15.96 32.70
C THR A 77 10.59 -15.57 33.05
N ARG A 78 10.00 -14.62 32.30
CA ARG A 78 8.66 -14.06 32.59
C ARG A 78 7.72 -14.12 31.40
N ALA A 79 6.44 -14.34 31.68
CA ALA A 79 5.39 -14.43 30.67
C ALA A 79 4.83 -13.05 30.30
N VAL A 80 4.55 -12.85 29.02
CA VAL A 80 3.91 -11.64 28.49
C VAL A 80 2.40 -11.88 28.32
N THR A 81 1.56 -10.94 28.75
CA THR A 81 0.09 -11.00 28.54
C THR A 81 -0.32 -10.34 27.23
N PRO A 82 -1.51 -10.66 26.67
CA PRO A 82 -2.00 -10.03 25.44
C PRO A 82 -2.03 -8.50 25.48
N LEU A 83 -2.37 -7.90 26.63
CA LEU A 83 -2.35 -6.44 26.81
C LEU A 83 -0.94 -5.86 26.62
N LYS A 84 0.06 -6.49 27.24
CA LYS A 84 1.46 -6.03 27.21
C LYS A 84 2.08 -6.27 25.83
N LEU A 85 1.74 -7.39 25.18
CA LEU A 85 2.11 -7.64 23.79
C LEU A 85 1.51 -6.58 22.85
N GLY A 86 0.23 -6.25 23.00
CA GLY A 86 -0.42 -5.20 22.22
C GLY A 86 0.23 -3.83 22.41
N GLN A 87 0.58 -3.47 23.65
CA GLN A 87 1.30 -2.24 23.96
C GLN A 87 2.71 -2.20 23.35
N PHE A 88 3.46 -3.30 23.47
CA PHE A 88 4.80 -3.42 22.90
C PHE A 88 4.78 -3.24 21.38
N VAL A 89 3.89 -3.96 20.69
CA VAL A 89 3.77 -3.90 19.22
C VAL A 89 3.32 -2.51 18.77
N SER A 90 2.33 -1.90 19.44
CA SER A 90 1.81 -0.58 19.06
C SER A 90 2.81 0.55 19.32
N GLY A 91 3.67 0.42 20.32
CA GLY A 91 4.71 1.40 20.65
C GLY A 91 5.97 1.30 19.77
N ARG A 92 6.14 0.19 19.04
CA ARG A 92 7.34 -0.10 18.22
C ARG A 92 7.15 0.24 16.73
N VAL A 93 6.42 1.32 16.41
CA VAL A 93 6.33 1.82 15.03
C VAL A 93 7.55 2.68 14.73
N ILE A 94 8.55 2.07 14.08
CA ILE A 94 9.75 2.77 13.62
C ILE A 94 9.49 3.30 12.21
N PRO A 95 9.53 4.61 11.95
CA PRO A 95 9.36 5.14 10.60
C PRO A 95 10.52 4.69 9.71
N ALA A 96 10.22 4.37 8.45
CA ALA A 96 11.27 4.15 7.46
C ALA A 96 12.04 5.44 7.21
N THR A 97 13.36 5.33 7.04
CA THR A 97 14.25 6.44 6.64
C THR A 97 15.19 5.95 5.56
N GLU A 98 15.94 6.85 4.93
CA GLU A 98 16.95 6.46 3.94
C GLU A 98 18.05 5.55 4.52
N ALA A 99 18.35 5.68 5.82
CA ALA A 99 19.40 4.92 6.49
C ALA A 99 18.90 3.63 7.16
N ALA A 100 17.61 3.53 7.48
CA ALA A 100 17.06 2.44 8.28
C ALA A 100 15.68 1.99 7.78
N ALA A 101 15.51 0.67 7.71
CA ALA A 101 14.21 0.07 7.42
C ALA A 101 13.18 0.38 8.52
N GLY A 102 11.93 0.55 8.11
CA GLY A 102 10.82 0.84 9.00
C GLY A 102 9.47 0.76 8.28
N ILE A 103 8.46 1.37 8.87
CA ILE A 103 7.10 1.43 8.34
C ILE A 103 6.86 2.83 7.75
N ALA A 104 6.36 2.89 6.52
CA ALA A 104 5.96 4.13 5.88
C ALA A 104 4.47 4.11 5.54
N ARG A 105 3.84 5.28 5.60
CA ARG A 105 2.43 5.43 5.19
C ARG A 105 2.33 5.50 3.68
N VAL A 106 1.15 5.18 3.15
CA VAL A 106 0.86 5.40 1.73
C VAL A 106 0.56 6.88 1.49
N ALA A 107 1.23 7.49 0.52
CA ALA A 107 1.05 8.90 0.14
C ALA A 107 -0.39 9.18 -0.31
N THR A 108 -0.96 10.32 0.02
CA THR A 108 -2.20 10.81 -0.62
C THR A 108 -1.91 11.31 -2.04
N GLN A 109 -2.96 11.51 -2.85
CA GLN A 109 -2.77 12.09 -4.19
C GLN A 109 -2.22 13.52 -4.10
N ALA A 110 -2.65 14.30 -3.11
CA ALA A 110 -2.14 15.65 -2.88
C ALA A 110 -0.64 15.64 -2.53
N GLN A 111 -0.20 14.73 -1.64
CA GLN A 111 1.22 14.55 -1.32
C GLN A 111 2.03 14.14 -2.55
N THR A 112 1.52 13.20 -3.35
CA THR A 112 2.18 12.77 -4.60
C THR A 112 2.34 13.93 -5.57
N ASN A 113 1.32 14.78 -5.70
CA ASN A 113 1.37 15.94 -6.59
C ASN A 113 2.30 17.05 -6.08
N ALA A 114 2.41 17.23 -4.76
CA ALA A 114 3.31 18.21 -4.17
C ALA A 114 4.78 17.81 -4.29
N GLY A 115 5.10 16.51 -4.23
CA GLY A 115 6.44 16.00 -4.48
C GLY A 115 7.49 16.37 -3.44
N THR A 116 7.08 16.73 -2.22
CA THR A 116 7.98 17.19 -1.13
C THR A 116 8.13 16.20 0.03
N ASP A 117 7.43 15.06 0.01
CA ASP A 117 7.33 14.12 1.12
C ASP A 117 8.25 12.91 0.92
N ASP A 118 9.14 12.66 1.88
CA ASP A 118 10.07 11.52 1.94
C ASP A 118 9.60 10.42 2.91
N ALA A 119 8.53 10.66 3.67
CA ALA A 119 8.03 9.76 4.70
C ALA A 119 6.93 8.80 4.20
N THR A 120 6.56 8.87 2.92
CA THR A 120 5.45 8.09 2.36
C THR A 120 5.78 7.36 1.06
N ILE A 121 5.03 6.29 0.80
CA ILE A 121 5.18 5.43 -0.39
C ILE A 121 4.05 5.70 -1.38
N VAL A 122 4.40 5.85 -2.66
CA VAL A 122 3.46 6.04 -3.77
C VAL A 122 2.96 4.68 -4.29
N THR A 123 1.66 4.55 -4.56
CA THR A 123 1.09 3.34 -5.18
C THR A 123 1.10 3.42 -6.71
N PRO A 124 1.08 2.28 -7.45
CA PRO A 124 1.07 2.31 -8.91
C PRO A 124 -0.06 3.14 -9.53
N LYS A 125 -1.26 3.15 -8.90
CA LYS A 125 -2.39 3.98 -9.34
C LYS A 125 -2.08 5.48 -9.28
N LYS A 126 -1.38 5.92 -8.22
CA LYS A 126 -0.98 7.33 -8.04
C LYS A 126 0.20 7.69 -8.94
N LEU A 127 1.12 6.75 -9.14
CA LEU A 127 2.25 6.91 -10.06
C LEU A 127 1.79 7.09 -11.52
N ARG A 128 0.78 6.33 -11.95
CA ARG A 128 0.15 6.50 -13.29
C ARG A 128 -0.84 7.66 -13.37
N PHE A 129 -1.21 8.27 -12.24
CA PHE A 129 -2.21 9.31 -12.23
C PHE A 129 -1.73 10.53 -13.04
N GLY A 130 -2.55 10.97 -13.99
CA GLY A 130 -2.23 12.09 -14.87
C GLY A 130 -1.40 11.73 -16.10
N PHE A 131 -0.97 10.48 -16.27
CA PHE A 131 -0.38 10.01 -17.53
C PHE A 131 -1.46 9.35 -18.39
N SER A 132 -1.75 9.92 -19.56
CA SER A 132 -2.72 9.38 -20.52
C SER A 132 -2.20 9.50 -21.94
N MET A 133 -2.55 8.55 -22.81
CA MET A 133 -2.18 8.61 -24.23
C MET A 133 -3.26 8.01 -25.12
N SER A 134 -3.33 8.53 -26.35
CA SER A 134 -4.08 7.94 -27.46
C SER A 134 -3.20 7.98 -28.71
N LEU A 135 -2.89 6.80 -29.27
CA LEU A 135 -1.95 6.65 -30.39
C LEU A 135 -2.65 6.54 -31.76
N GLY A 136 -3.79 7.22 -31.91
CA GLY A 136 -4.52 7.27 -33.17
C GLY A 136 -3.91 8.23 -34.19
N ASN A 137 -4.51 8.26 -35.39
CA ASN A 137 -4.16 9.21 -36.46
C ASN A 137 -4.24 10.67 -35.98
N ASN A 138 -5.23 10.95 -35.13
CA ASN A 138 -5.30 12.13 -34.27
C ASN A 138 -5.15 11.61 -32.84
N GLY A 139 -4.11 12.05 -32.15
CA GLY A 139 -3.67 11.43 -30.91
C GLY A 139 -3.03 12.42 -29.97
N TYR A 140 -2.74 11.94 -28.76
CA TYR A 140 -2.13 12.76 -27.74
C TYR A 140 -1.31 11.95 -26.74
N LEU A 141 -0.45 12.66 -26.03
CA LEU A 141 0.26 12.22 -24.85
C LEU A 141 0.13 13.34 -23.80
N SER A 142 -0.43 13.02 -22.64
CA SER A 142 -0.64 13.94 -21.53
C SER A 142 0.20 13.48 -20.33
N PHE A 143 0.97 14.41 -19.78
CA PHE A 143 1.79 14.21 -18.61
C PHE A 143 1.06 14.63 -17.33
N PRO A 144 1.39 14.01 -16.19
CA PRO A 144 0.85 14.40 -14.90
C PRO A 144 1.09 15.87 -14.54
N SER A 145 0.21 16.43 -13.71
CA SER A 145 0.32 17.82 -13.24
C SER A 145 1.61 18.12 -12.47
N TRP A 146 2.15 17.13 -11.76
CA TRP A 146 3.44 17.25 -11.05
C TRP A 146 4.66 17.25 -11.98
N LEU A 147 4.50 16.93 -13.27
CA LEU A 147 5.49 17.17 -14.34
C LEU A 147 5.16 18.41 -15.18
N GLY A 148 4.36 19.34 -14.65
CA GLY A 148 3.95 20.56 -15.33
C GLY A 148 2.74 20.41 -16.25
N GLY A 149 2.13 19.21 -16.32
CA GLY A 149 0.89 19.00 -17.06
C GLY A 149 1.02 19.12 -18.58
N LEU A 150 2.24 18.98 -19.12
CA LEU A 150 2.49 19.09 -20.55
C LEU A 150 1.60 18.12 -21.33
N ILE A 151 1.05 18.59 -22.44
CA ILE A 151 0.26 17.81 -23.37
C ILE A 151 0.86 18.01 -24.77
N LEU A 152 1.08 16.90 -25.46
CA LEU A 152 1.45 16.85 -26.87
C LEU A 152 0.25 16.27 -27.61
N GLN A 153 -0.26 16.97 -28.62
CA GLN A 153 -1.34 16.48 -29.46
C GLN A 153 -0.94 16.57 -30.92
N TRP A 154 -1.28 15.56 -31.70
CA TRP A 154 -1.07 15.57 -33.13
C TRP A 154 -2.37 15.24 -33.84
N GLY A 155 -2.44 15.67 -35.09
CA GLY A 155 -3.52 15.27 -35.95
C GLY A 155 -3.17 15.47 -37.40
N ARG A 156 -4.07 14.95 -38.23
CA ARG A 156 -4.05 15.15 -39.66
C ARG A 156 -5.43 15.56 -40.18
N GLY A 157 -5.44 16.21 -41.32
CA GLY A 157 -6.66 16.62 -42.01
C GLY A 157 -6.39 16.82 -43.49
N THR A 158 -7.39 17.30 -44.20
CA THR A 158 -7.28 17.69 -45.59
C THR A 158 -7.75 19.13 -45.72
N ILE A 159 -6.93 19.98 -46.31
CA ILE A 159 -7.30 21.37 -46.57
C ILE A 159 -7.87 21.42 -47.98
N THR A 160 -9.06 22.00 -48.15
CA THR A 160 -9.63 22.24 -49.47
C THR A 160 -9.20 23.61 -49.97
N LEU A 161 -8.33 23.68 -50.97
CA LEU A 161 -7.81 24.92 -51.56
C LEU A 161 -8.65 25.32 -52.79
N ASN A 162 -9.84 25.87 -52.55
CA ASN A 162 -10.80 26.20 -53.60
C ASN A 162 -10.97 27.70 -53.89
N ASN A 163 -10.33 28.58 -53.11
CA ASN A 163 -10.47 30.02 -53.29
C ASN A 163 -9.34 30.58 -54.17
N ASN A 164 -9.67 30.92 -55.42
CA ASN A 164 -8.74 31.54 -56.36
C ASN A 164 -8.52 33.01 -55.98
N THR A 165 -7.31 33.32 -55.52
CA THR A 165 -6.83 34.68 -55.33
C THR A 165 -5.90 35.06 -56.49
N ASN A 166 -6.28 36.10 -57.24
CA ASN A 166 -5.55 36.59 -58.41
C ASN A 166 -4.32 37.42 -57.97
N PRO A 167 -3.10 37.21 -58.52
CA PRO A 167 -2.74 36.29 -59.59
C PRO A 167 -2.03 35.05 -59.03
N VAL A 168 -2.62 33.86 -59.25
CA VAL A 168 -1.95 32.54 -59.22
C VAL A 168 -1.86 31.81 -57.84
N TYR A 169 -2.66 32.17 -56.83
CA TYR A 169 -2.71 31.38 -55.58
C TYR A 169 -4.10 30.84 -55.26
N TYR A 170 -4.16 29.56 -54.89
CA TYR A 170 -5.36 28.95 -54.31
C TYR A 170 -5.19 28.87 -52.79
N THR A 171 -6.17 29.42 -52.07
CA THR A 171 -6.18 29.43 -50.61
C THR A 171 -7.33 28.59 -50.07
N GLY A 172 -7.18 28.14 -48.84
CA GLY A 172 -8.20 27.38 -48.13
C GLY A 172 -7.90 27.27 -46.65
N SER A 173 -8.88 26.80 -45.89
CA SER A 173 -8.76 26.69 -44.44
C SER A 173 -9.27 25.35 -43.95
N TYR A 174 -8.70 24.90 -42.83
CA TYR A 174 -9.15 23.72 -42.12
C TYR A 174 -9.18 24.00 -40.62
N ALA A 175 -10.23 23.55 -39.94
CA ALA A 175 -10.35 23.62 -38.49
C ALA A 175 -10.22 22.21 -37.91
N ALA A 176 -9.12 21.97 -37.20
CA ALA A 176 -8.92 20.74 -36.45
C ALA A 176 -9.56 20.85 -35.07
N THR A 177 -10.36 19.85 -34.69
CA THR A 177 -10.69 19.58 -33.29
C THR A 177 -9.54 18.81 -32.66
N LEU A 178 -9.02 19.30 -31.53
CA LEU A 178 -7.96 18.62 -30.79
C LEU A 178 -8.55 17.38 -30.10
N PRO A 179 -7.80 16.26 -30.02
CA PRO A 179 -8.23 15.05 -29.31
C PRO A 179 -8.74 15.29 -27.88
N ILE A 180 -8.08 16.19 -27.15
CA ILE A 180 -8.52 16.70 -25.86
C ILE A 180 -8.33 18.23 -25.79
N PRO A 181 -9.12 18.97 -25.00
CA PRO A 181 -8.82 20.36 -24.74
C PRO A 181 -7.54 20.50 -23.90
N PHE A 182 -6.70 21.48 -24.23
CA PHE A 182 -5.64 21.94 -23.34
C PHE A 182 -6.29 22.63 -22.12
N PRO A 183 -6.06 22.17 -20.88
CA PRO A 183 -6.69 22.75 -19.70
C PRO A 183 -6.44 24.25 -19.51
N ASN A 184 -5.27 24.74 -19.91
CA ASN A 184 -4.84 26.12 -19.69
C ASN A 184 -4.54 26.84 -21.01
N ASN A 185 -3.50 26.43 -21.72
CA ASN A 185 -2.99 27.19 -22.85
C ASN A 185 -2.27 26.33 -23.90
N ILE A 186 -2.26 26.82 -25.13
CA ILE A 186 -1.43 26.27 -26.20
C ILE A 186 -0.14 27.08 -26.27
N PHE A 187 1.00 26.42 -26.12
CA PHE A 187 2.33 27.04 -26.22
C PHE A 187 2.78 27.20 -27.67
N GLY A 188 2.39 26.28 -28.55
CA GLY A 188 2.71 26.36 -29.97
C GLY A 188 2.04 25.28 -30.79
N VAL A 189 1.84 25.58 -32.07
CA VAL A 189 1.36 24.60 -33.06
C VAL A 189 2.26 24.66 -34.29
N PHE A 190 2.67 23.48 -34.75
CA PHE A 190 3.60 23.29 -35.84
C PHE A 190 2.90 22.51 -36.97
N PRO A 191 2.26 23.21 -37.92
CA PRO A 191 1.64 22.57 -39.06
C PRO A 191 2.67 22.26 -40.15
N THR A 192 2.41 21.20 -40.90
CA THR A 192 3.03 20.92 -42.19
C THR A 192 1.96 20.50 -43.18
N ILE A 193 2.14 20.94 -44.41
CA ILE A 193 1.28 20.59 -45.53
C ILE A 193 2.03 19.59 -46.43
N GLY A 194 1.31 18.62 -46.95
CA GLY A 194 1.83 17.58 -47.82
C GLY A 194 0.96 17.46 -49.06
N ASN A 195 1.53 17.79 -50.22
CA ASN A 195 0.85 17.86 -51.50
C ASN A 195 1.68 17.17 -52.59
N THR A 196 1.01 16.68 -53.63
CA THR A 196 1.63 16.07 -54.81
C THR A 196 0.86 16.49 -56.07
N PRO A 197 1.49 16.96 -57.15
CA PRO A 197 2.94 17.14 -57.37
C PRO A 197 3.50 18.42 -56.71
N ASN A 198 4.83 18.45 -56.47
CA ASN A 198 5.54 19.40 -55.60
C ASN A 198 5.38 20.90 -55.96
N ALA A 199 4.47 21.59 -55.29
CA ALA A 199 4.29 23.04 -55.35
C ALA A 199 5.04 23.79 -54.25
N LEU A 200 5.17 25.11 -54.39
CA LEU A 200 5.50 25.99 -53.27
C LEU A 200 4.25 26.17 -52.40
N ASP A 201 4.08 25.28 -51.43
CA ASP A 201 2.98 25.35 -50.48
C ASP A 201 3.37 26.10 -49.21
N THR A 202 2.41 26.86 -48.67
CA THR A 202 2.53 27.48 -47.36
C THR A 202 1.35 27.08 -46.49
N ILE A 203 1.61 26.97 -45.19
CA ILE A 203 0.60 26.69 -44.18
C ILE A 203 0.89 27.53 -42.95
N SER A 204 -0.15 28.18 -42.43
CA SER A 204 -0.06 28.97 -41.21
C SER A 204 -1.18 28.61 -40.25
N VAL A 205 -0.93 28.86 -38.97
CA VAL A 205 -1.96 28.78 -37.93
C VAL A 205 -2.77 30.07 -38.00
N ALA A 206 -4.05 29.96 -38.32
CA ALA A 206 -4.96 31.09 -38.47
C ALA A 206 -5.60 31.51 -37.14
N GLY A 207 -5.69 30.58 -36.18
CA GLY A 207 -6.26 30.82 -34.87
C GLY A 207 -6.23 29.55 -34.03
N MET A 208 -6.39 29.72 -32.71
CA MET A 208 -6.43 28.60 -31.78
C MET A 208 -7.36 28.90 -30.60
N THR A 209 -7.98 27.84 -30.11
CA THR A 209 -8.65 27.76 -28.83
C THR A 209 -8.08 26.56 -28.08
N THR A 210 -8.38 26.42 -26.80
CA THR A 210 -7.94 25.24 -26.03
C THR A 210 -8.42 23.92 -26.63
N ALA A 211 -9.50 23.90 -27.42
CA ALA A 211 -10.07 22.67 -28.00
C ALA A 211 -9.91 22.55 -29.52
N SER A 212 -9.42 23.58 -30.22
CA SER A 212 -9.34 23.58 -31.68
C SER A 212 -8.22 24.46 -32.21
N VAL A 213 -7.73 24.11 -33.40
CA VAL A 213 -6.76 24.93 -34.14
C VAL A 213 -7.27 25.11 -35.56
N SER A 214 -7.27 26.35 -36.05
CA SER A 214 -7.56 26.64 -37.45
C SER A 214 -6.27 26.93 -38.21
N PHE A 215 -6.25 26.48 -39.45
CA PHE A 215 -5.12 26.62 -40.36
C PHE A 215 -5.58 27.27 -41.66
N THR A 216 -4.69 28.05 -42.27
CA THR A 216 -4.88 28.59 -43.62
C THR A 216 -3.69 28.18 -44.47
N GLY A 217 -3.97 27.48 -45.55
CA GLY A 217 -2.97 27.03 -46.53
C GLY A 217 -3.10 27.78 -47.85
N ALA A 218 -2.01 27.83 -48.60
CA ALA A 218 -2.01 28.27 -49.98
C ALA A 218 -1.04 27.47 -50.85
N THR A 219 -1.39 27.24 -52.12
CA THR A 219 -0.54 26.64 -53.18
C THR A 219 -0.37 27.63 -54.34
N SER A 220 0.77 27.56 -55.03
CA SER A 220 1.01 28.27 -56.27
C SER A 220 0.57 27.46 -57.49
N ASN A 221 -0.22 28.07 -58.38
CA ASN A 221 -0.39 27.64 -59.79
C ASN A 221 -0.99 26.24 -60.04
N GLU A 222 -1.73 25.68 -59.08
CA GLU A 222 -2.40 24.38 -59.23
C GLU A 222 -3.89 24.51 -58.86
N ALA A 223 -4.77 24.24 -59.80
CA ALA A 223 -6.21 24.40 -59.59
C ALA A 223 -6.77 23.34 -58.62
N ALA A 224 -7.49 23.81 -57.59
CA ALA A 224 -8.40 23.03 -56.75
C ALA A 224 -7.81 21.72 -56.17
N GLN A 225 -6.86 21.85 -55.25
CA GLN A 225 -6.24 20.71 -54.57
C GLN A 225 -6.80 20.46 -53.16
N ALA A 226 -6.57 19.24 -52.69
CA ALA A 226 -6.94 18.78 -51.36
C ALA A 226 -5.70 18.20 -50.63
N PRO A 227 -4.66 19.02 -50.35
CA PRO A 227 -3.44 18.54 -49.71
C PRO A 227 -3.69 18.03 -48.28
N ASN A 228 -2.84 17.11 -47.86
CA ASN A 228 -2.83 16.62 -46.49
C ASN A 228 -2.24 17.69 -45.58
N LEU A 229 -2.85 17.86 -44.41
CA LEU A 229 -2.33 18.64 -43.31
C LEU A 229 -1.92 17.68 -42.20
N TYR A 230 -0.78 17.96 -41.57
CA TYR A 230 -0.37 17.34 -40.31
C TYR A 230 -0.01 18.47 -39.33
N TYR A 231 -0.24 18.26 -38.04
CA TYR A 231 0.17 19.23 -37.03
C TYR A 231 0.63 18.54 -35.75
N LEU A 232 1.52 19.23 -35.03
CA LEU A 232 1.85 18.98 -33.63
C LEU A 232 1.47 20.22 -32.83
N ALA A 233 0.62 20.07 -31.83
CA ALA A 233 0.26 21.09 -30.85
C ALA A 233 0.86 20.74 -29.50
N ILE A 234 1.42 21.75 -28.82
CA ILE A 234 2.06 21.63 -27.51
C ILE A 234 1.40 22.63 -26.57
N GLY A 235 1.07 22.21 -25.35
CA GLY A 235 0.38 23.06 -24.37
C GLY A 235 0.20 22.35 -23.04
N ASN A 236 -0.65 22.89 -22.17
CA ASN A 236 -1.02 22.31 -20.88
C ASN A 236 -2.39 22.79 -20.40
#